data_AF-E4TEB9-F1
#
_entry.id   AF-E4TEB9-F1
#
_cell.length_a   1.000
_cell.length_b   1.000
_cell.length_c   1.000
_cell.angle_alpha   90.00
_cell.angle_beta   90.00
_cell.angle_gamma   90.00
#
_symmetry.space_group_name_H-M   'P 1'
#
loop_
_entity.id
_entity.type
_entity.pdbx_description
1 polymer ?
#
loop_
_entity_poly.entity_id
_entity_poly.type
_entity_poly.pdbx_seq_one_letter_code
_entity_poly.pdbx_strand_id
1 'polypeptide(L)'
;MVQSFYGSINYDKLLENLKSGKLKTFKHENGTRYINVNVYINDEPDKYENDGSISSPLKEEYHKDNIKSVFIGNLRKSTPKIQEANADDFQDDDDLPF
;
A
#
# COMPACT_ATOMS: atom_id res chain seq x y z
N MET A 1 -3.99 -10.54 16.48
CA MET A 1 -4.28 -9.11 16.26
C MET A 1 -4.50 -8.90 14.76
N VAL A 2 -5.54 -8.16 14.38
CA VAL A 2 -5.76 -7.75 12.99
C VAL A 2 -4.92 -6.49 12.74
N GLN A 3 -4.12 -6.49 11.68
CA GLN A 3 -3.30 -5.35 11.30
C GLN A 3 -3.91 -4.72 10.05
N SER A 4 -4.24 -3.43 10.11
CA SER A 4 -4.73 -2.68 8.97
C SER A 4 -3.56 -1.97 8.29
N PHE A 5 -3.49 -2.06 6.96
CA PHE A 5 -2.54 -1.34 6.13
C PHE A 5 -3.30 -0.55 5.07
N TYR A 6 -2.83 0.64 4.76
CA TYR A 6 -3.37 1.51 3.71
C TYR A 6 -2.24 1.94 2.78
N GLY A 7 -2.57 2.28 1.54
CA GLY A 7 -1.55 2.69 0.59
C GLY A 7 -2.12 3.01 -0.78
N SER A 8 -1.20 3.17 -1.73
CA SER A 8 -1.54 3.63 -3.08
C SER A 8 -0.88 2.74 -4.12
N ILE A 9 -1.64 2.43 -5.17
CA ILE A 9 -1.17 1.67 -6.34
C ILE A 9 -0.99 2.66 -7.49
N ASN A 10 0.16 2.59 -8.16
CA ASN A 10 0.43 3.32 -9.38
C ASN A 10 -0.35 2.68 -10.54
N TYR A 11 -1.52 3.27 -10.83
CA TYR A 11 -2.43 2.78 -11.86
C TYR A 11 -1.82 2.80 -13.26
N ASP A 12 -1.13 3.87 -13.65
CA ASP A 12 -0.52 3.99 -14.99
C ASP A 12 0.52 2.91 -15.23
N LYS A 13 1.40 2.68 -14.26
CA LYS A 13 2.40 1.62 -14.32
C LYS A 13 1.76 0.24 -14.39
N LEU A 14 0.70 0.01 -13.61
CA LEU A 14 -0.07 -1.23 -13.68
C LEU A 14 -0.67 -1.41 -15.08
N LEU A 15 -1.29 -0.38 -15.63
CA LEU A 15 -1.95 -0.41 -16.94
C LEU A 15 -0.96 -0.64 -18.08
N GLU A 16 0.23 -0.04 -18.04
CA GLU A 16 1.29 -0.28 -19.01
C GLU A 16 1.76 -1.74 -18.98
N ASN A 17 1.96 -2.30 -17.79
CA ASN A 17 2.38 -3.69 -17.62
C ASN A 17 1.28 -4.69 -17.98
N LEU A 18 0.01 -4.30 -17.84
CA LEU A 18 -1.15 -5.05 -18.34
C LEU A 18 -1.24 -5.03 -19.86
N LYS A 19 -1.14 -3.84 -20.47
CA LYS A 19 -1.22 -3.65 -21.93
C LYS A 19 -0.08 -4.34 -22.66
N SER A 20 1.10 -4.39 -22.03
CA SER A 20 2.25 -5.14 -22.56
C SER A 20 2.12 -6.66 -22.38
N GLY A 21 1.09 -7.15 -21.68
CA GLY A 21 0.81 -8.58 -21.53
C GLY A 21 1.76 -9.32 -20.59
N LYS A 22 2.60 -8.59 -19.87
CA LYS A 22 3.72 -9.14 -19.09
C LYS A 22 3.31 -9.69 -17.72
N LEU A 23 2.24 -9.15 -17.13
CA LEU A 23 1.77 -9.55 -15.80
C LEU A 23 1.02 -10.88 -15.83
N LYS A 24 1.13 -11.66 -14.75
CA LYS A 24 0.26 -12.81 -14.51
C LYS A 24 -1.15 -12.31 -14.16
N THR A 25 -2.04 -12.41 -15.14
CA THR A 25 -3.48 -12.14 -14.99
C THR A 25 -4.28 -13.41 -15.18
N PHE A 26 -5.44 -13.48 -14.54
CA PHE A 26 -6.36 -14.60 -14.72
C PHE A 26 -7.78 -14.07 -14.93
N LYS A 27 -8.58 -14.84 -15.67
CA LYS A 27 -9.98 -14.53 -15.94
C LYS A 27 -10.82 -15.61 -15.27
N HIS A 28 -11.78 -15.20 -14.45
CA HIS A 28 -12.74 -16.12 -13.85
C HIS A 28 -13.91 -16.37 -14.82
N GLU A 29 -14.67 -17.45 -14.63
CA GLU A 29 -15.78 -17.86 -15.52
C GLU A 29 -16.85 -16.78 -15.69
N ASN A 30 -17.01 -15.91 -14.68
CA ASN A 30 -17.94 -14.77 -14.69
C ASN A 30 -17.49 -13.61 -15.59
N GLY A 31 -16.34 -13.72 -16.27
CA GLY A 31 -15.81 -12.67 -17.13
C GLY A 31 -14.87 -11.68 -16.43
N THR A 32 -14.82 -11.69 -15.10
CA THR A 32 -13.99 -10.77 -14.30
C THR A 32 -12.51 -11.10 -14.46
N ARG A 33 -11.71 -10.06 -14.70
CA ARG A 33 -10.25 -10.16 -14.86
C ARG A 33 -9.58 -9.75 -13.56
N TYR A 34 -8.65 -10.58 -13.13
CA TYR A 34 -7.90 -10.39 -11.90
C TYR A 34 -6.41 -10.35 -12.21
N ILE A 35 -5.67 -9.73 -11.29
CA ILE A 35 -4.23 -9.56 -11.38
C ILE A 35 -3.66 -10.10 -10.07
N ASN A 36 -2.62 -10.92 -10.17
CA ASN A 36 -1.93 -11.38 -8.97
C ASN A 36 -1.13 -10.22 -8.37
N VAL A 37 -1.15 -10.13 -7.04
CA VAL A 37 -0.35 -9.17 -6.28
C VAL A 37 0.35 -9.89 -5.14
N ASN A 38 1.61 -9.54 -4.91
CA ASN A 38 2.40 -9.93 -3.77
C ASN A 38 2.54 -8.71 -2.87
N VAL A 39 2.22 -8.89 -1.60
CA VAL A 39 2.34 -7.86 -0.57
C VAL A 39 3.50 -8.23 0.34
N TYR A 40 4.47 -7.33 0.44
CA TYR A 40 5.59 -7.45 1.37
C TYR A 40 5.36 -6.46 2.49
N ILE A 41 5.37 -6.94 3.73
CA ILE A 41 5.28 -6.13 4.94
C ILE A 41 6.63 -6.25 5.64
N ASN A 42 7.25 -5.11 5.94
CA ASN A 42 8.47 -5.04 6.72
C ASN A 42 8.09 -4.89 8.20
N ASP A 43 8.89 -5.47 9.10
CA ASP A 43 8.68 -5.31 10.54
C ASP A 43 9.00 -3.88 11.02
N GLU A 44 9.93 -3.21 10.33
CA GLU A 44 10.31 -1.82 10.58
C GLU A 44 9.96 -0.93 9.38
N PRO A 45 9.47 0.30 9.61
CA PRO A 45 9.17 1.24 8.53
C PRO A 45 10.46 1.63 7.80
N ASP A 46 10.36 1.77 6.47
CA ASP A 46 11.47 2.24 5.65
C ASP A 46 11.77 3.74 5.88
N LYS A 47 12.79 4.26 5.18
CA LYS A 47 13.19 5.69 5.24
C LYS A 47 12.08 6.68 4.85
N TYR A 48 10.99 6.20 4.29
CA TYR A 48 9.84 6.96 3.84
C TYR A 48 8.58 6.58 4.61
N GLU A 49 8.72 5.98 5.81
CA GLU A 49 7.63 5.53 6.66
C GLU A 49 6.67 4.56 5.96
N ASN A 50 7.16 3.76 5.02
CA ASN A 50 6.39 2.67 4.43
C ASN A 50 6.69 1.36 5.16
N ASP A 51 5.63 0.77 5.70
CA ASP A 51 5.64 -0.54 6.35
C ASP A 51 5.53 -1.69 5.34
N GLY A 52 5.33 -1.39 4.06
CA GLY A 52 5.25 -2.43 3.05
C GLY A 52 5.21 -1.95 1.61
N SER A 53 5.21 -2.92 0.71
CA SER A 53 5.12 -2.71 -0.73
C SER A 53 4.21 -3.72 -1.40
N ILE A 54 3.63 -3.32 -2.53
CA ILE A 54 2.82 -4.15 -3.40
C ILE A 54 3.55 -4.32 -4.72
N SER A 55 3.68 -5.56 -5.14
CA SER A 55 4.26 -5.93 -6.43
C SER A 55 3.34 -6.88 -7.18
N SER A 56 3.41 -6.93 -8.50
CA SER A 56 2.66 -7.89 -9.32
C SER A 56 3.63 -8.83 -10.04
N PRO A 57 3.45 -10.16 -9.95
CA PRO A 57 4.36 -11.10 -10.58
C PRO A 57 4.23 -11.09 -12.10
N LEU A 58 5.37 -11.20 -12.76
CA LEU A 58 5.49 -11.32 -14.21
C LEU A 58 5.29 -12.78 -14.63
N LYS A 59 4.82 -12.99 -15.87
CA LYS A 59 4.84 -14.32 -16.50
C LYS A 59 6.27 -14.77 -16.68
N GLU A 60 6.47 -16.09 -16.64
CA GLU A 60 7.80 -16.72 -16.66
C GLU A 60 8.58 -16.36 -17.92
N GLU A 61 7.89 -16.20 -19.05
CA GLU A 61 8.44 -15.76 -20.34
C GLU A 61 9.07 -14.35 -20.30
N TYR A 62 8.69 -13.52 -19.33
CA TYR A 62 9.21 -12.16 -19.14
C TYR A 62 10.13 -12.03 -17.92
N HIS A 63 10.55 -13.14 -17.31
CA HIS A 63 11.56 -13.11 -16.25
C HIS A 63 12.90 -12.77 -16.89
N LYS A 64 13.28 -11.50 -16.82
CA LYS A 64 14.56 -11.00 -17.30
C LYS A 64 15.41 -10.57 -16.11
N ASP A 65 16.67 -11.01 -16.08
CA ASP A 65 17.66 -10.58 -15.07
C ASP A 65 17.18 -10.76 -13.60
N ASN A 66 16.57 -11.91 -13.27
CA ASN A 66 15.99 -12.22 -11.96
C ASN A 66 14.82 -11.31 -11.51
N ILE A 67 14.33 -10.40 -12.36
CA ILE A 67 13.15 -9.58 -12.08
C ILE A 67 11.90 -10.42 -12.33
N LYS A 68 11.33 -10.95 -11.24
CA LYS A 68 10.15 -11.82 -11.27
C LYS A 68 8.84 -11.06 -11.02
N SER A 69 8.92 -9.82 -10.58
CA SER A 69 7.76 -9.00 -10.20
C SER A 69 8.01 -7.52 -10.45
N VAL A 70 6.94 -6.81 -10.79
CA VAL A 70 6.96 -5.35 -10.97
C VAL A 70 6.40 -4.71 -9.71
N PHE A 71 7.15 -3.78 -9.13
CA PHE A 71 6.68 -2.94 -8.05
C PHE A 71 5.57 -1.98 -8.56
N ILE A 72 4.41 -2.01 -7.90
CA ILE A 72 3.21 -1.25 -8.29
C ILE A 72 2.68 -0.33 -7.19
N GLY A 73 3.19 -0.38 -5.95
CA GLY A 73 2.70 0.51 -4.90
C GLY A 73 3.34 0.30 -3.53
N ASN A 74 3.03 1.19 -2.60
CA ASN A 74 3.49 1.17 -1.21
C ASN A 74 2.32 1.00 -0.24
N LEU A 75 2.62 0.46 0.93
CA LEU A 75 1.71 0.33 2.06
C LEU A 75 2.32 0.95 3.31
N ARG A 76 1.44 1.50 4.14
CA ARG A 76 1.70 2.03 5.47
C ARG A 76 0.75 1.39 6.46
N LYS A 77 1.23 1.14 7.66
CA LYS A 77 0.46 0.60 8.76
C LYS A 77 -0.53 1.66 9.23
N SER A 78 -1.81 1.30 9.26
CA SER A 78 -2.85 2.18 9.80
C SER A 78 -2.77 2.14 11.32
N THR A 79 -1.91 3.00 11.88
CA THR A 79 -1.91 3.27 13.32
C THR A 79 -2.91 4.39 13.58
N PRO A 80 -3.95 4.18 14.43
CA PRO A 80 -4.73 5.30 14.91
C PRO A 80 -3.77 6.23 15.65
N LYS A 81 -3.60 7.45 15.14
CA LYS A 81 -2.88 8.51 15.87
C LYS A 81 -3.80 8.94 17.01
N ILE A 82 -3.82 8.19 18.09
CA ILE A 82 -4.41 8.64 19.35
C ILE A 82 -3.39 9.63 19.90
N GLN A 83 -3.66 10.92 19.68
CA GLN A 83 -2.96 11.96 20.42
C GLN A 83 -3.66 12.05 21.78
N GLU A 84 -2.98 11.58 22.83
CA GLU A 84 -3.48 11.75 24.20
C GLU A 84 -3.55 13.26 24.47
N ALA A 85 -4.75 13.74 24.78
CA ALA A 85 -4.95 15.14 25.16
C ALA A 85 -4.23 15.39 26.50
N ASN A 86 -3.48 16.47 26.58
CA ASN A 86 -2.83 16.86 27.83
C ASN A 86 -3.83 17.63 28.71
N ALA A 87 -3.55 17.74 30.01
CA ALA A 87 -4.41 18.51 30.92
C ALA A 87 -4.55 19.99 30.50
N ASP A 88 -3.54 20.55 29.81
CA ASP A 88 -3.56 21.90 29.23
C ASP A 88 -4.58 22.05 28.07
N ASP A 89 -4.97 20.99 27.36
CA ASP A 89 -5.99 21.05 26.29
C ASP A 89 -7.42 21.25 26.83
N PHE A 90 -7.59 21.14 28.16
CA PHE A 90 -8.87 21.32 28.87
C PHE A 90 -8.86 22.52 29.82
N GLN A 91 -7.81 23.35 29.77
CA GLN A 91 -7.83 24.64 30.45
C GLN A 91 -8.57 25.64 29.54
N ASP A 92 -9.88 25.76 29.74
CA ASP A 92 -10.64 26.91 29.23
C ASP A 92 -9.99 28.16 29.84
N ASP A 93 -9.44 29.05 29.00
CA ASP A 93 -9.03 30.41 29.36
C ASP A 93 -10.28 31.22 29.76
N ASP A 94 -10.80 30.94 30.96
CA ASP A 94 -11.94 31.58 31.60
C ASP A 94 -11.53 32.94 32.22
N ASP A 95 -10.69 33.70 31.50
CA ASP A 95 -10.14 34.99 31.94
C ASP A 95 -10.22 36.05 30.83
N LEU A 96 -11.39 36.17 30.21
CA LEU A 96 -11.77 37.37 29.46
C LEU A 96 -12.46 38.37 30.42
N PRO A 97 -11.81 39.47 30.83
CA PRO A 97 -12.45 40.51 31.62
C PRO A 97 -13.46 41.30 30.76
N PHE A 98 -14.70 41.42 31.26
CA PHE A 98 -15.74 42.30 30.72
C PHE A 98 -15.39 43.79 30.84
#